data_AF-A0A2T0BNQ8-F1
#
_entry.id   AF-A0A2T0BNQ8-F1
#
_cell.length_a   1.000
_cell.length_b   1.000
_cell.length_c   1.000
_cell.angle_alpha   90.00
_cell.angle_beta   90.00
_cell.angle_gamma   90.00
#
_symmetry.space_group_name_H-M   'P 1'
#
loop_
_entity.id
_entity.type
_entity.pdbx_description
1 polymer ?
#
loop_
_entity_poly.entity_id
_entity_poly.type
_entity_poly.pdbx_seq_one_letter_code
_entity_poly.pdbx_strand_id
1 'polypeptide(L)'
;MLKIIRIGLSKIQKRKLVVDYVKENNIKKVFCFYFKSFKPSYNVSCEIEYIEYADIEMYKYFYRLLEEIDDTSLIVMDGCLRTQNRSELIYNCAHHYLNQTEHHIIFELFPIIDTKEDFMILLDFDHPNKYKGRSFDYIYLQQEDVKIRPYKVKMNVINVPITDKEKQKYEKKKEYLFDNLGNKEPDTIPRNLQLLVGNFKKKAIEQDKAYVARNKRFKLNNVLSYKDINSKSNYIVIDTHYRRLNMNDFIKVSGMHTIKYLATLLPIDDYIITEFSKWKARLESIYAQASLYK
;
A
#
# COMPACT_ATOMS: atom_id res chain seq x y z
N MET A 1 -4.43 -18.89 21.80
CA MET A 1 -4.60 -17.48 21.40
C MET A 1 -3.94 -17.32 20.03
N LEU A 2 -4.71 -17.31 18.94
CA LEU A 2 -4.16 -17.26 17.58
C LEU A 2 -4.52 -15.90 16.96
N LYS A 3 -3.54 -15.00 17.04
CA LYS A 3 -3.57 -13.62 16.57
C LYS A 3 -2.66 -13.53 15.36
N ILE A 4 -3.17 -13.10 14.20
CA ILE A 4 -2.60 -13.51 12.92
C ILE A 4 -2.31 -12.32 12.01
N ILE A 5 -1.03 -11.92 11.91
CA ILE A 5 -0.55 -11.02 10.85
C ILE A 5 -0.06 -11.86 9.67
N ARG A 6 -0.67 -11.69 8.49
CA ARG A 6 -0.33 -12.41 7.26
C ARG A 6 -0.07 -11.45 6.11
N ILE A 7 1.17 -11.47 5.63
CA ILE A 7 1.64 -10.55 4.59
C ILE A 7 1.88 -11.31 3.28
N GLY A 8 1.44 -10.71 2.17
CA GLY A 8 1.72 -11.18 0.81
C GLY A 8 0.89 -12.39 0.35
N LEU A 9 -0.17 -12.75 1.08
CA LEU A 9 -1.04 -13.85 0.68
C LEU A 9 -1.91 -13.50 -0.54
N SER A 10 -2.06 -14.47 -1.43
CA SER A 10 -3.00 -14.37 -2.56
C SER A 10 -4.45 -14.41 -2.09
N LYS A 11 -5.40 -13.95 -2.94
CA LYS A 11 -6.84 -14.00 -2.64
C LYS A 11 -7.33 -15.40 -2.24
N ILE A 12 -6.83 -16.43 -2.92
CA ILE A 12 -7.18 -17.84 -2.65
C ILE A 12 -6.66 -18.26 -1.27
N GLN A 13 -5.41 -17.92 -0.94
CA GLN A 13 -4.82 -18.24 0.36
C GLN A 13 -5.52 -17.54 1.52
N LYS A 14 -5.84 -16.24 1.35
CA LYS A 14 -6.63 -15.50 2.36
C LYS A 14 -7.98 -16.17 2.58
N ARG A 15 -8.70 -16.50 1.50
CA ARG A 15 -9.99 -17.20 1.58
C ARG A 15 -9.87 -18.53 2.28
N LYS A 16 -8.89 -19.36 1.92
CA LYS A 16 -8.66 -20.65 2.59
C LYS A 16 -8.43 -20.45 4.09
N LEU A 17 -7.56 -19.53 4.47
CA LEU A 17 -7.24 -19.27 5.87
C LEU A 17 -8.47 -18.82 6.66
N VAL A 18 -9.26 -17.87 6.15
CA VAL A 18 -10.48 -17.40 6.83
C VAL A 18 -11.51 -18.53 6.96
N VAL A 19 -11.70 -19.33 5.92
CA VAL A 19 -12.65 -20.46 5.94
C VAL A 19 -12.24 -21.53 6.94
N ASP A 20 -10.97 -21.91 6.92
CA ASP A 20 -10.43 -22.93 7.83
C ASP A 20 -10.53 -22.42 9.29
N TYR A 21 -10.18 -21.15 9.54
CA TYR A 21 -10.28 -20.53 10.86
C TYR A 21 -11.71 -20.49 11.41
N VAL A 22 -12.70 -20.09 10.60
CA VAL A 22 -14.12 -20.04 11.01
C VAL A 22 -14.61 -21.43 11.42
N LYS A 23 -14.22 -22.48 10.70
CA LYS A 23 -14.61 -23.86 10.99
C LYS A 23 -13.99 -24.38 12.30
N GLU A 24 -12.74 -24.02 12.55
CA GLU A 24 -11.98 -24.52 13.72
C GLU A 24 -12.36 -23.81 15.03
N ASN A 25 -12.87 -22.58 14.96
CA ASN A 25 -13.05 -21.72 16.15
C ASN A 25 -14.53 -21.39 16.47
N ASN A 26 -15.49 -22.09 15.87
CA ASN A 26 -16.93 -21.91 16.12
C ASN A 26 -17.43 -20.45 15.99
N ILE A 27 -16.90 -19.73 14.99
CA ILE A 27 -17.20 -18.31 14.76
C ILE A 27 -18.64 -18.15 14.24
N LYS A 28 -19.42 -17.28 14.89
CA LYS A 28 -20.83 -17.02 14.53
C LYS A 28 -21.01 -15.90 13.51
N LYS A 29 -20.15 -14.88 13.53
CA LYS A 29 -20.19 -13.75 12.60
C LYS A 29 -18.79 -13.27 12.26
N VAL A 30 -18.57 -12.89 11.00
CA VAL A 30 -17.32 -12.29 10.53
C VAL A 30 -17.55 -10.82 10.21
N PHE A 31 -16.73 -9.93 10.77
CA PHE A 31 -16.67 -8.52 10.40
C PHE A 31 -15.43 -8.29 9.55
N CYS A 32 -15.62 -8.05 8.25
CA CYS A 32 -14.54 -7.81 7.31
C CYS A 32 -14.40 -6.31 7.02
N PHE A 33 -13.36 -5.73 7.60
CA PHE A 33 -12.89 -4.37 7.33
C PHE A 33 -12.02 -4.37 6.08
N TYR A 34 -12.40 -3.58 5.07
CA TYR A 34 -11.72 -3.58 3.77
C TYR A 34 -11.58 -2.19 3.16
N PHE A 35 -10.51 -1.98 2.40
CA PHE A 35 -10.38 -0.78 1.58
C PHE A 35 -11.16 -0.91 0.27
N LYS A 36 -12.02 0.07 -0.07
CA LYS A 36 -12.93 0.02 -1.22
C LYS A 36 -12.34 -0.46 -2.54
N SER A 37 -11.09 -0.09 -2.83
CA SER A 37 -10.42 -0.46 -4.08
C SER A 37 -10.14 -1.96 -4.22
N PHE A 38 -10.16 -2.72 -3.12
CA PHE A 38 -9.77 -4.14 -3.09
C PHE A 38 -10.77 -5.01 -2.32
N LYS A 39 -12.08 -4.75 -2.46
CA LYS A 39 -13.14 -5.52 -1.75
C LYS A 39 -12.89 -7.03 -1.83
N PRO A 40 -12.67 -7.70 -0.68
CA PRO A 40 -12.48 -9.15 -0.65
C PRO A 40 -13.82 -9.88 -0.82
N SER A 41 -13.73 -11.18 -1.06
CA SER A 41 -14.88 -12.08 -1.04
C SER A 41 -14.46 -13.39 -0.38
N TYR A 42 -14.96 -13.58 0.83
CA TYR A 42 -14.81 -14.77 1.65
C TYR A 42 -16.13 -15.55 1.62
N ASN A 43 -16.03 -16.85 1.37
CA ASN A 43 -17.16 -17.76 1.38
C ASN A 43 -17.04 -18.64 2.62
N VAL A 44 -17.51 -18.09 3.74
CA VAL A 44 -17.53 -18.71 5.07
C VAL A 44 -18.91 -19.32 5.34
N SER A 45 -19.01 -20.24 6.30
CA SER A 45 -20.27 -20.91 6.64
C SER A 45 -21.22 -20.08 7.51
N CYS A 46 -20.76 -18.95 8.04
CA CYS A 46 -21.51 -18.05 8.90
C CYS A 46 -21.77 -16.69 8.23
N GLU A 47 -22.50 -15.81 8.90
CA GLU A 47 -22.73 -14.44 8.41
C GLU A 47 -21.41 -13.68 8.27
N ILE A 48 -21.25 -12.94 7.18
CA ILE A 48 -20.14 -12.01 6.99
C ILE A 48 -20.65 -10.63 6.62
N GLU A 49 -20.26 -9.64 7.41
CA GLU A 49 -20.50 -8.24 7.14
C GLU A 49 -19.24 -7.59 6.57
N TYR A 50 -19.37 -6.91 5.41
CA TYR A 50 -18.26 -6.18 4.79
C TYR A 50 -18.42 -4.69 5.05
N ILE A 51 -17.50 -4.11 5.80
CA ILE A 51 -17.52 -2.69 6.19
C ILE A 51 -16.30 -2.00 5.57
N GLU A 52 -16.56 -0.92 4.85
CA GLU A 52 -15.49 -0.17 4.20
C GLU A 52 -14.60 0.50 5.26
N TYR A 53 -13.30 0.61 4.99
CA TYR A 53 -12.34 1.16 5.93
C TYR A 53 -12.78 2.53 6.46
N ALA A 54 -13.17 3.48 5.61
CA ALA A 54 -13.59 4.80 6.04
C ALA A 54 -14.91 4.81 6.83
N ASP A 55 -15.70 3.75 6.75
CA ASP A 55 -16.95 3.62 7.50
C ASP A 55 -16.70 3.24 8.98
N ILE A 56 -15.54 2.63 9.30
CA ILE A 56 -15.15 2.17 10.65
C ILE A 56 -15.14 3.30 11.68
N GLU A 57 -14.84 4.54 11.29
CA GLU A 57 -14.83 5.70 12.19
C GLU A 57 -16.18 6.41 12.30
N MET A 58 -17.17 6.08 11.46
CA MET A 58 -18.45 6.77 11.47
C MET A 58 -19.31 6.30 12.66
N TYR A 59 -19.96 7.24 13.35
CA TYR A 59 -20.79 6.98 14.54
C TYR A 59 -21.80 5.84 14.39
N LYS A 60 -22.48 5.74 13.24
CA LYS A 60 -23.48 4.68 12.98
C LYS A 60 -22.88 3.27 12.98
N TYR A 61 -21.62 3.14 12.59
CA TYR A 61 -20.89 1.88 12.67
C TYR A 61 -20.24 1.75 14.04
N PHE A 62 -19.71 2.84 14.60
CA PHE A 62 -18.95 2.79 15.85
C PHE A 62 -19.70 2.16 17.01
N TYR A 63 -20.84 2.72 17.42
CA TYR A 63 -21.57 2.17 18.57
C TYR A 63 -22.14 0.78 18.27
N ARG A 64 -22.68 0.59 17.07
CA ARG A 64 -23.24 -0.71 16.66
C ARG A 64 -22.19 -1.82 16.68
N LEU A 65 -20.99 -1.57 16.16
CA LEU A 65 -19.92 -2.58 16.14
C LEU A 65 -19.38 -2.87 17.54
N LEU A 66 -19.39 -1.90 18.46
CA LEU A 66 -19.04 -2.16 19.86
C LEU A 66 -20.06 -3.03 20.59
N GLU A 67 -21.33 -2.97 20.18
CA GLU A 67 -22.41 -3.80 20.74
C GLU A 67 -22.49 -5.18 20.08
N GLU A 68 -22.23 -5.28 18.77
CA GLU A 68 -22.39 -6.51 17.99
C GLU A 68 -21.16 -7.43 18.03
N ILE A 69 -19.94 -6.89 18.21
CA ILE A 69 -18.71 -7.70 18.22
C ILE A 69 -18.52 -8.30 19.62
N ASP A 70 -18.39 -9.62 19.66
CA ASP A 70 -18.19 -10.41 20.88
C ASP A 70 -17.10 -11.49 20.71
N ASP A 71 -16.93 -12.32 21.73
CA ASP A 71 -15.98 -13.43 21.76
C ASP A 71 -16.25 -14.53 20.72
N THR A 72 -17.41 -14.53 20.05
CA THR A 72 -17.75 -15.44 18.96
C THR A 72 -17.61 -14.83 17.57
N SER A 73 -17.12 -13.59 17.51
CA SER A 73 -16.95 -12.81 16.30
C SER A 73 -15.51 -12.87 15.80
N LEU A 74 -15.31 -12.97 14.48
CA LEU A 74 -13.99 -12.84 13.83
C LEU A 74 -13.87 -11.49 13.12
N ILE A 75 -12.81 -10.74 13.40
CA ILE A 75 -12.47 -9.53 12.65
C ILE A 75 -11.42 -9.83 11.57
N VAL A 76 -11.68 -9.45 10.33
CA VAL A 76 -10.71 -9.52 9.23
C VAL A 76 -10.37 -8.12 8.76
N MET A 77 -9.11 -7.71 8.96
CA MET A 77 -8.53 -6.46 8.46
C MET A 77 -7.84 -6.73 7.11
N ASP A 78 -8.46 -6.42 5.97
CA ASP A 78 -7.84 -6.62 4.64
C ASP A 78 -7.51 -5.31 3.93
N GLY A 79 -6.22 -4.96 3.93
CA GLY A 79 -5.73 -3.77 3.24
C GLY A 79 -6.00 -2.48 4.01
N CYS A 80 -6.01 -2.53 5.33
CA CYS A 80 -6.33 -1.43 6.23
C CYS A 80 -5.11 -0.60 6.68
N LEU A 81 -3.88 -0.94 6.27
CA LEU A 81 -2.70 -0.09 6.48
C LEU A 81 -2.71 1.08 5.48
N ARG A 82 -3.37 2.19 5.81
CA ARG A 82 -3.71 3.30 4.88
C ARG A 82 -3.06 4.65 5.17
N THR A 83 -2.54 4.84 6.36
CA THR A 83 -1.77 6.02 6.78
C THR A 83 -0.58 5.59 7.62
N GLN A 84 0.47 6.40 7.65
CA GLN A 84 1.63 6.21 8.52
C GLN A 84 1.41 6.84 9.90
N ASN A 85 0.34 7.62 10.06
CA ASN A 85 -0.05 8.17 11.35
C ASN A 85 -0.64 7.07 12.22
N ARG A 86 0.17 6.56 13.14
CA ARG A 86 -0.23 5.54 14.12
C ARG A 86 -1.39 5.97 15.01
N SER A 87 -1.56 7.28 15.21
CA SER A 87 -2.60 7.87 16.07
C SER A 87 -3.86 8.29 15.30
N GLU A 88 -4.02 7.88 14.03
CA GLU A 88 -5.18 8.21 13.21
C GLU A 88 -6.49 7.74 13.88
N LEU A 89 -7.53 8.57 13.80
CA LEU A 89 -8.83 8.31 14.45
C LEU A 89 -9.36 6.91 14.10
N ILE A 90 -9.37 6.57 12.82
CA ILE A 90 -9.82 5.28 12.32
C ILE A 90 -9.05 4.08 12.89
N TYR A 91 -7.75 4.22 13.18
CA TYR A 91 -6.98 3.16 13.85
C TYR A 91 -7.37 3.06 15.32
N ASN A 92 -7.60 4.20 15.99
CA ASN A 92 -8.13 4.20 17.36
C ASN A 92 -9.51 3.51 17.41
N CYS A 93 -10.39 3.78 16.44
CA CYS A 93 -11.68 3.08 16.33
C CYS A 93 -11.50 1.58 16.09
N ALA A 94 -10.61 1.19 15.16
CA ALA A 94 -10.31 -0.21 14.91
C ALA A 94 -9.80 -0.94 16.17
N HIS A 95 -8.96 -0.28 16.98
CA HIS A 95 -8.49 -0.85 18.26
C HIS A 95 -9.62 -1.14 19.24
N HIS A 96 -10.68 -0.32 19.29
CA HIS A 96 -11.82 -0.61 20.15
C HIS A 96 -12.52 -1.90 19.72
N TYR A 97 -12.70 -2.13 18.42
CA TYR A 97 -13.30 -3.38 17.91
C TYR A 97 -12.40 -4.59 18.14
N LEU A 98 -11.10 -4.46 17.86
CA LEU A 98 -10.12 -5.52 18.02
C LEU A 98 -9.88 -5.93 19.48
N ASN A 99 -10.33 -5.12 20.45
CA ASN A 99 -10.33 -5.49 21.88
C ASN A 99 -11.58 -6.28 22.31
N GLN A 100 -12.64 -6.32 21.51
CA GLN A 100 -13.89 -7.03 21.84
C GLN A 100 -13.79 -8.55 21.59
N THR A 101 -12.82 -8.99 20.79
CA THR A 101 -12.61 -10.39 20.43
C THR A 101 -11.13 -10.73 20.36
N GLU A 102 -10.75 -11.95 20.71
CA GLU A 102 -9.40 -12.46 20.46
C GLU A 102 -9.21 -12.96 19.01
N HIS A 103 -10.31 -13.07 18.25
CA HIS A 103 -10.32 -13.61 16.91
C HIS A 103 -10.16 -12.50 15.89
N HIS A 104 -8.93 -12.28 15.43
CA HIS A 104 -8.67 -11.37 14.33
C HIS A 104 -7.54 -11.82 13.41
N ILE A 105 -7.68 -11.45 12.13
CA ILE A 105 -6.71 -11.73 11.08
C ILE A 105 -6.43 -10.46 10.30
N ILE A 106 -5.14 -10.12 10.17
CA ILE A 106 -4.66 -8.93 9.46
C ILE A 106 -3.97 -9.35 8.17
N PHE A 107 -4.46 -8.82 7.06
CA PHE A 107 -3.93 -9.08 5.73
C PHE A 107 -3.40 -7.82 5.06
N GLU A 108 -2.14 -7.86 4.66
CA GLU A 108 -1.54 -6.85 3.79
C GLU A 108 -0.76 -7.46 2.63
N LEU A 109 -0.56 -6.69 1.56
CA LEU A 109 0.36 -7.09 0.50
C LEU A 109 1.82 -6.86 0.91
N PHE A 110 2.08 -5.69 1.49
CA PHE A 110 3.38 -5.26 1.96
C PHE A 110 3.32 -4.99 3.46
N PRO A 111 4.40 -5.26 4.21
CA PRO A 111 4.45 -5.01 5.65
C PRO A 111 4.51 -3.52 6.01
N ILE A 112 4.79 -2.65 5.03
CA ILE A 112 4.98 -1.20 5.24
C ILE A 112 4.33 -0.40 4.11
N ILE A 113 4.01 0.86 4.39
CA ILE A 113 3.72 1.84 3.36
C ILE A 113 5.06 2.27 2.77
N ASP A 114 5.88 2.96 3.56
CA ASP A 114 7.18 3.53 3.18
C ASP A 114 8.33 3.24 4.17
N THR A 115 8.06 3.15 5.47
CA THR A 115 9.07 2.97 6.52
C THR A 115 8.80 1.77 7.41
N LYS A 116 9.82 1.25 8.09
CA LYS A 116 9.68 0.12 9.03
C LYS A 116 8.72 0.42 10.19
N GLU A 117 8.59 1.68 10.59
CA GLU A 117 7.68 2.10 11.66
C GLU A 117 6.22 1.86 11.31
N ASP A 118 5.88 1.82 10.01
CA ASP A 118 4.50 1.54 9.57
C ASP A 118 4.04 0.14 10.00
N PHE A 119 4.97 -0.80 10.21
CA PHE A 119 4.65 -2.15 10.70
C PHE A 119 4.07 -2.11 12.13
N MET A 120 4.40 -1.08 12.92
CA MET A 120 3.85 -0.92 14.27
C MET A 120 2.33 -0.79 14.26
N ILE A 121 1.73 -0.26 13.18
CA ILE A 121 0.27 -0.20 13.03
C ILE A 121 -0.32 -1.60 12.94
N LEU A 122 0.34 -2.52 12.22
CA LEU A 122 -0.11 -3.91 12.11
C LEU A 122 0.00 -4.62 13.47
N LEU A 123 1.08 -4.33 14.22
CA LEU A 123 1.24 -4.83 15.59
C LEU A 123 0.20 -4.27 16.55
N ASP A 124 -0.22 -3.01 16.39
CA ASP A 124 -1.27 -2.42 17.23
C ASP A 124 -2.65 -2.96 16.91
N PHE A 125 -2.92 -3.30 15.65
CA PHE A 125 -4.13 -4.05 15.31
C PHE A 125 -4.14 -5.41 16.02
N ASP A 126 -2.99 -6.07 16.09
CA ASP A 126 -2.90 -7.40 16.69
C ASP A 126 -2.89 -7.39 18.23
N HIS A 127 -2.22 -6.38 18.79
CA HIS A 127 -2.01 -6.17 20.21
C HIS A 127 -2.27 -4.71 20.59
N PRO A 128 -3.55 -4.31 20.68
CA PRO A 128 -3.88 -2.95 21.07
C PRO A 128 -3.18 -2.57 22.38
N ASN A 129 -2.58 -1.38 22.41
CA ASN A 129 -1.84 -0.80 23.54
C ASN A 129 -0.49 -1.45 23.92
N LYS A 130 -0.17 -2.69 23.53
CA LYS A 130 1.08 -3.39 23.92
C LYS A 130 2.34 -2.62 23.53
N TYR A 131 2.33 -1.99 22.36
CA TYR A 131 3.50 -1.29 21.82
C TYR A 131 3.41 0.23 21.89
N LYS A 132 2.45 0.80 22.63
CA LYS A 132 2.23 2.25 22.68
C LYS A 132 3.54 2.97 23.02
N GLY A 133 3.91 3.95 22.18
CA GLY A 133 5.16 4.72 22.34
C GLY A 133 6.46 3.98 21.98
N ARG A 134 6.40 2.71 21.57
CA ARG A 134 7.57 1.96 21.10
C ARG A 134 7.79 2.14 19.61
N SER A 135 9.05 2.19 19.19
CA SER A 135 9.49 2.12 17.79
C SER A 135 9.61 0.67 17.32
N PHE A 136 9.70 0.49 16.00
CA PHE A 136 9.89 -0.82 15.39
C PHE A 136 11.23 -1.46 15.74
N ASP A 137 11.15 -2.72 16.18
CA ASP A 137 12.26 -3.63 16.38
C ASP A 137 11.98 -4.93 15.61
N TYR A 138 13.01 -5.48 14.97
CA TYR A 138 12.91 -6.74 14.24
C TYR A 138 12.57 -7.92 15.13
N ILE A 139 12.86 -7.85 16.45
CA ILE A 139 12.49 -8.90 17.39
C ILE A 139 10.98 -9.17 17.42
N TYR A 140 10.15 -8.16 17.12
CA TYR A 140 8.70 -8.31 17.08
C TYR A 140 8.23 -9.25 15.96
N LEU A 141 9.01 -9.39 14.87
CA LEU A 141 8.70 -10.33 13.80
C LEU A 141 8.87 -11.80 14.22
N GLN A 142 9.57 -12.05 15.32
CA GLN A 142 9.82 -13.38 15.89
C GLN A 142 8.94 -13.66 17.11
N GLN A 143 8.64 -12.63 17.90
CA GLN A 143 7.84 -12.76 19.12
C GLN A 143 6.34 -12.89 18.84
N GLU A 144 5.85 -12.25 17.78
CA GLU A 144 4.44 -12.24 17.43
C GLU A 144 4.15 -13.24 16.30
N ASP A 145 2.89 -13.69 16.14
CA ASP A 145 2.50 -14.58 15.05
C ASP A 145 2.34 -13.79 13.73
N VAL A 146 3.52 -13.46 13.18
CA VAL A 146 3.72 -12.82 11.89
C VAL A 146 4.21 -13.88 10.92
N LYS A 147 3.48 -14.09 9.82
CA LYS A 147 3.96 -14.91 8.70
C LYS A 147 3.95 -14.11 7.42
N ILE A 148 5.08 -14.11 6.74
CA ILE A 148 5.26 -13.32 5.52
C ILE A 148 5.56 -14.24 4.34
N ARG A 149 4.79 -14.07 3.27
CA ARG A 149 5.15 -14.52 1.93
C ARG A 149 5.71 -13.33 1.16
N PRO A 150 7.04 -13.24 0.93
CA PRO A 150 7.64 -12.06 0.32
C PRO A 150 7.04 -11.72 -1.06
N TYR A 151 6.50 -10.52 -1.21
CA TYR A 151 6.12 -9.99 -2.52
C TYR A 151 7.29 -9.16 -3.07
N LYS A 152 8.18 -9.82 -3.82
CA LYS A 152 9.37 -9.19 -4.38
C LYS A 152 9.02 -8.34 -5.60
N VAL A 153 9.51 -7.11 -5.61
CA VAL A 153 9.33 -6.15 -6.70
C VAL A 153 10.68 -5.64 -7.19
N LYS A 154 10.80 -5.43 -8.50
CA LYS A 154 11.96 -4.78 -9.11
C LYS A 154 11.51 -3.71 -10.09
N MET A 155 12.38 -2.73 -10.34
CA MET A 155 12.18 -1.71 -11.37
C MET A 155 13.09 -2.02 -12.55
N ASN A 156 12.52 -2.06 -13.75
CA ASN A 156 13.24 -2.13 -15.01
C ASN A 156 13.14 -0.77 -15.70
N VAL A 157 14.29 -0.14 -15.94
CA VAL A 157 14.37 1.20 -16.51
C VAL A 157 14.40 1.12 -18.03
N ILE A 158 13.54 1.90 -18.68
CA ILE A 158 13.47 2.06 -20.13
C ILE A 158 13.93 3.49 -20.43
N ASN A 159 15.11 3.62 -21.02
CA ASN A 159 15.70 4.93 -21.30
C ASN A 159 14.95 5.62 -22.44
N VAL A 160 14.59 6.88 -22.21
CA VAL A 160 13.99 7.78 -23.19
C VAL A 160 14.98 8.91 -23.47
N PRO A 161 15.45 9.07 -24.72
CA PRO A 161 16.40 10.11 -25.05
C PRO A 161 15.76 11.49 -24.88
N ILE A 162 16.57 12.47 -24.47
CA ILE A 162 16.15 13.88 -24.37
C ILE A 162 17.04 14.76 -25.24
N THR A 163 16.47 15.88 -25.67
CA THR A 163 17.15 16.91 -26.44
C THR A 163 17.81 17.94 -25.52
N ASP A 164 18.79 18.69 -26.03
CA ASP A 164 19.42 19.78 -25.27
C ASP A 164 18.40 20.85 -24.86
N LYS A 165 17.38 21.10 -25.70
CA LYS A 165 16.28 22.01 -25.39
C LYS A 165 15.46 21.53 -24.18
N GLU A 166 15.19 20.22 -24.08
CA GLU A 166 14.50 19.63 -22.92
C GLU A 166 15.37 19.73 -21.66
N LYS A 167 16.68 19.50 -21.79
CA LYS A 167 17.65 19.67 -20.68
C LYS A 167 17.68 21.11 -20.16
N GLN A 168 17.79 22.09 -21.05
CA GLN A 168 17.73 23.51 -20.68
C GLN A 168 16.39 23.87 -20.01
N LYS A 169 15.27 23.33 -20.51
CA LYS A 169 13.94 23.54 -19.91
C LYS A 169 13.85 22.95 -18.50
N TYR A 170 14.46 21.78 -18.28
CA TYR A 170 14.54 21.16 -16.97
C TYR A 170 15.33 22.04 -15.98
N GLU A 171 16.53 22.47 -16.36
CA GLU A 171 17.40 23.30 -15.51
C GLU A 171 16.72 24.63 -15.13
N LYS A 172 16.14 25.34 -16.10
CA LYS A 172 15.36 26.57 -15.83
C LYS A 172 14.19 26.32 -14.88
N LYS A 173 13.48 25.19 -15.04
CA LYS A 173 12.36 24.86 -14.13
C LYS A 173 12.86 24.52 -12.73
N LYS A 174 13.99 23.84 -12.62
CA LYS A 174 14.63 23.49 -11.35
C LYS A 174 15.03 24.74 -10.59
N GLU A 175 15.81 25.64 -11.20
CA GLU A 175 16.21 26.93 -10.62
C GLU A 175 15.00 27.72 -10.16
N TYR A 176 14.01 27.91 -11.04
CA TYR A 176 12.76 28.58 -10.69
C TYR A 176 12.06 27.96 -9.48
N LEU A 177 12.02 26.62 -9.37
CA LEU A 177 11.37 25.94 -8.25
C LEU A 177 12.14 26.13 -6.93
N PHE A 178 13.47 26.22 -6.97
CA PHE A 178 14.29 26.52 -5.79
C PHE A 178 14.10 27.98 -5.37
N ASP A 179 14.19 28.92 -6.32
CA ASP A 179 14.05 30.36 -6.05
C ASP A 179 12.65 30.73 -5.53
N ASN A 180 11.62 29.96 -5.92
CA ASN A 180 10.22 30.23 -5.59
C ASN A 180 9.62 29.19 -4.63
N LEU A 181 10.45 28.46 -3.87
CA LEU A 181 9.97 27.50 -2.89
C LEU A 181 9.23 28.19 -1.74
N GLY A 182 9.81 29.28 -1.20
CA GLY A 182 9.25 29.99 -0.05
C GLY A 182 9.00 29.05 1.14
N ASN A 183 7.81 29.15 1.75
CA ASN A 183 7.38 28.28 2.86
C ASN A 183 6.73 26.96 2.41
N LYS A 184 6.84 26.57 1.14
CA LYS A 184 6.25 25.31 0.65
C LYS A 184 7.10 24.11 1.08
N GLU A 185 6.46 22.95 1.16
CA GLU A 185 7.19 21.70 1.42
C GLU A 185 8.26 21.44 0.34
N PRO A 186 9.50 21.06 0.73
CA PRO A 186 10.59 20.77 -0.21
C PRO A 186 10.24 19.76 -1.30
N ASP A 187 9.41 18.77 -0.96
CA ASP A 187 8.87 17.77 -1.88
C ASP A 187 8.12 18.35 -3.09
N THR A 188 7.72 19.63 -3.02
CA THR A 188 7.11 20.33 -4.16
C THR A 188 8.04 20.35 -5.37
N ILE A 189 9.36 20.43 -5.16
CA ILE A 189 10.36 20.47 -6.24
C ILE A 189 10.37 19.15 -7.03
N PRO A 190 10.68 17.98 -6.43
CA PRO A 190 10.71 16.71 -7.18
C PRO A 190 9.34 16.39 -7.79
N ARG A 191 8.24 16.69 -7.09
CA ARG A 191 6.87 16.47 -7.61
C ARG A 191 6.63 17.25 -8.91
N ASN A 192 7.09 18.49 -9.02
CA ASN A 192 6.91 19.30 -10.22
C ASN A 192 7.88 18.92 -11.34
N LEU A 193 9.14 18.65 -11.00
CA LEU A 193 10.15 18.20 -11.97
C LEU A 193 9.74 16.88 -12.63
N GLN A 194 9.19 15.94 -11.87
CA GLN A 194 8.73 14.67 -12.42
C GLN A 194 7.58 14.84 -13.41
N LEU A 195 6.63 15.76 -13.16
CA LEU A 195 5.54 16.05 -14.09
C LEU A 195 6.07 16.67 -15.40
N LEU A 196 7.03 17.59 -15.30
CA LEU A 196 7.69 18.17 -16.46
C LEU A 196 8.39 17.07 -17.27
N VAL A 197 9.22 16.25 -16.62
CA VAL A 197 10.00 15.21 -17.29
C VAL A 197 9.11 14.10 -17.85
N GLY A 198 7.98 13.78 -17.20
CA GLY A 198 6.99 12.89 -17.78
C GLY A 198 6.41 13.40 -19.11
N ASN A 199 6.34 14.72 -19.33
CA ASN A 199 5.93 15.26 -20.64
C ASN A 199 6.99 14.99 -21.73
N PHE A 200 8.28 15.01 -21.39
CA PHE A 200 9.36 14.66 -22.33
C PHE A 200 9.27 13.19 -22.75
N LYS A 201 8.80 12.33 -21.84
CA LYS A 201 8.59 10.90 -22.08
C LYS A 201 7.40 10.58 -22.99
N LYS A 202 6.53 11.55 -23.30
CA LYS A 202 5.34 11.36 -24.16
C LYS A 202 5.68 10.73 -25.51
N LYS A 203 6.83 11.09 -26.07
CA LYS A 203 7.31 10.58 -27.37
C LYS A 203 7.63 9.08 -27.40
N ALA A 204 7.76 8.45 -26.22
CA ALA A 204 7.99 7.01 -26.08
C ALA A 204 6.71 6.21 -25.78
N ILE A 205 5.54 6.83 -25.88
CA ILE A 205 4.25 6.16 -25.68
C ILE A 205 3.84 5.47 -26.99
N GLU A 206 3.68 4.15 -26.93
CA GLU A 206 3.26 3.29 -28.04
C GLU A 206 1.75 2.97 -27.90
N GLN A 207 0.99 2.98 -29.01
CA GLN A 207 -0.48 2.88 -28.96
C GLN A 207 -0.99 1.52 -28.45
N ASP A 208 -0.23 0.46 -28.68
CA ASP A 208 -0.55 -0.93 -28.35
C ASP A 208 -0.18 -1.31 -26.90
N LYS A 209 0.49 -0.43 -26.15
CA LYS A 209 0.91 -0.66 -24.77
C LYS A 209 0.08 0.15 -23.79
N ALA A 210 -0.13 -0.40 -22.59
CA ALA A 210 -0.81 0.27 -21.50
C ALA A 210 0.18 1.04 -20.64
N TYR A 211 -0.10 2.30 -20.35
CA TYR A 211 0.74 3.17 -19.54
C TYR A 211 0.00 3.68 -18.30
N VAL A 212 0.78 4.02 -17.28
CA VAL A 212 0.28 4.72 -16.09
C VAL A 212 1.07 5.99 -15.83
N ALA A 213 0.36 7.05 -15.46
CA ALA A 213 0.92 8.34 -15.06
C ALA A 213 0.17 8.90 -13.85
N ARG A 214 0.70 9.95 -13.23
CA ARG A 214 0.06 10.59 -12.07
C ARG A 214 -1.33 11.17 -12.36
N ASN A 215 -1.58 11.60 -13.60
CA ASN A 215 -2.84 12.22 -14.01
C ASN A 215 -3.10 12.01 -15.51
N LYS A 216 -4.33 12.33 -15.95
CA LYS A 216 -4.80 12.19 -17.34
C LYS A 216 -4.29 13.29 -18.29
N ARG A 217 -3.15 13.93 -18.01
CA ARG A 217 -2.67 15.10 -18.78
C ARG A 217 -2.32 14.79 -20.24
N PHE A 218 -2.02 13.53 -20.56
CA PHE A 218 -1.65 13.11 -21.90
C PHE A 218 -2.84 13.04 -22.87
N LYS A 219 -4.07 12.92 -22.34
CA LYS A 219 -5.31 12.76 -23.12
C LYS A 219 -5.24 11.61 -24.14
N LEU A 220 -4.65 10.48 -23.73
CA LEU A 220 -4.52 9.26 -24.54
C LEU A 220 -5.27 8.12 -23.86
N ASN A 221 -6.02 7.32 -24.62
CA ASN A 221 -6.87 6.25 -24.08
C ASN A 221 -6.06 5.12 -23.42
N ASN A 222 -4.84 4.89 -23.88
CA ASN A 222 -3.93 3.88 -23.35
C ASN A 222 -3.06 4.40 -22.18
N VAL A 223 -3.27 5.63 -21.72
CA VAL A 223 -2.56 6.23 -20.57
C VAL A 223 -3.54 6.48 -19.43
N LEU A 224 -3.50 5.62 -18.42
CA LEU A 224 -4.37 5.68 -17.26
C LEU A 224 -3.71 6.46 -16.12
N SER A 225 -4.53 7.02 -15.22
CA SER A 225 -4.01 7.48 -13.93
C SER A 225 -3.96 6.33 -12.93
N TYR A 226 -3.14 6.45 -11.88
CA TYR A 226 -3.11 5.49 -10.77
C TYR A 226 -4.50 5.17 -10.19
N LYS A 227 -5.44 6.13 -10.21
CA LYS A 227 -6.81 5.95 -9.70
C LYS A 227 -7.71 5.15 -10.63
N ASP A 228 -7.38 5.08 -11.93
CA ASP A 228 -8.20 4.37 -12.92
C ASP A 228 -7.77 2.90 -13.08
N ILE A 229 -6.69 2.48 -12.42
CA ILE A 229 -6.19 1.11 -12.48
C ILE A 229 -7.10 0.20 -11.64
N ASN A 230 -7.79 -0.72 -12.31
CA ASN A 230 -8.76 -1.63 -11.68
C ASN A 230 -8.55 -3.11 -12.05
N SER A 231 -7.52 -3.42 -12.85
CA SER A 231 -7.29 -4.76 -13.39
C SER A 231 -5.81 -5.11 -13.42
N LYS A 232 -5.53 -6.42 -13.49
CA LYS A 232 -4.19 -6.94 -13.69
C LYS A 232 -3.75 -6.68 -15.12
N SER A 233 -2.59 -6.05 -15.30
CA SER A 233 -1.99 -5.83 -16.61
C SER A 233 -0.50 -5.47 -16.46
N ASN A 234 0.21 -5.46 -17.58
CA ASN A 234 1.63 -5.12 -17.67
C ASN A 234 1.82 -3.66 -18.07
N TYR A 235 1.51 -2.74 -17.16
CA TYR A 235 1.62 -1.31 -17.40
C TYR A 235 3.07 -0.82 -17.50
N ILE A 236 3.29 0.26 -18.25
CA ILE A 236 4.55 1.01 -18.27
C ILE A 236 4.34 2.33 -17.52
N VAL A 237 5.15 2.57 -16.49
CA VAL A 237 5.09 3.78 -15.65
C VAL A 237 5.83 4.92 -16.33
N ILE A 238 5.13 6.03 -16.59
CA ILE A 238 5.71 7.26 -17.17
C ILE A 238 6.31 8.13 -16.07
N ASP A 239 5.56 8.31 -14.98
CA ASP A 239 5.94 9.05 -13.78
C ASP A 239 5.29 8.37 -12.56
N THR A 240 6.07 8.20 -11.48
CA THR A 240 5.58 7.51 -10.29
C THR A 240 4.61 8.38 -9.50
N HIS A 241 3.72 7.77 -8.73
CA HIS A 241 2.94 8.55 -7.77
C HIS A 241 3.83 9.08 -6.65
N TYR A 242 3.58 10.32 -6.19
CA TYR A 242 4.36 10.96 -5.12
C TYR A 242 4.10 10.34 -3.73
N ARG A 243 2.86 9.91 -3.49
CA ARG A 243 2.53 9.07 -2.33
C ARG A 243 2.89 7.62 -2.60
N ARG A 244 3.74 7.05 -1.74
CA ARG A 244 4.09 5.62 -1.76
C ARG A 244 2.87 4.70 -1.70
N LEU A 245 1.89 5.06 -0.87
CA LEU A 245 0.62 4.33 -0.73
C LEU A 245 -0.03 3.99 -2.08
N ASN A 246 -0.13 4.99 -2.96
CA ASN A 246 -0.77 4.83 -4.26
C ASN A 246 0.06 3.96 -5.22
N MET A 247 1.40 3.94 -5.05
CA MET A 247 2.26 3.03 -5.77
C MET A 247 2.07 1.59 -5.28
N ASN A 248 1.97 1.38 -3.96
CA ASN A 248 1.70 0.06 -3.37
C ASN A 248 0.34 -0.48 -3.83
N ASP A 249 -0.69 0.37 -3.85
CA ASP A 249 -2.02 0.06 -4.36
C ASP A 249 -1.99 -0.32 -5.84
N PHE A 250 -1.29 0.46 -6.67
CA PHE A 250 -1.08 0.13 -8.07
C PHE A 250 -0.41 -1.23 -8.25
N ILE A 251 0.61 -1.55 -7.46
CA ILE A 251 1.26 -2.87 -7.50
C ILE A 251 0.28 -3.97 -7.09
N LYS A 252 -0.54 -3.74 -6.06
CA LYS A 252 -1.56 -4.69 -5.59
C LYS A 252 -2.61 -5.01 -6.66
N VAL A 253 -3.13 -3.99 -7.36
CA VAL A 253 -4.14 -4.17 -8.41
C VAL A 253 -3.54 -4.80 -9.66
N SER A 254 -2.42 -4.25 -10.13
CA SER A 254 -1.78 -4.70 -11.36
C SER A 254 -1.22 -6.12 -11.23
N GLY A 255 -0.83 -6.53 -10.01
CA GLY A 255 -0.15 -7.80 -9.75
C GLY A 255 1.27 -7.83 -10.33
N MET A 256 1.84 -6.66 -10.62
CA MET A 256 3.17 -6.57 -11.22
C MET A 256 4.27 -6.88 -10.18
N HIS A 257 5.23 -7.68 -10.59
CA HIS A 257 6.50 -7.89 -9.86
C HIS A 257 7.67 -7.12 -10.50
N THR A 258 7.54 -6.74 -11.77
CA THR A 258 8.54 -5.95 -12.49
C THR A 258 7.89 -4.68 -13.00
N ILE A 259 8.25 -3.54 -12.39
CA ILE A 259 7.77 -2.22 -12.77
C ILE A 259 8.62 -1.73 -13.93
N LYS A 260 8.04 -1.62 -15.13
CA LYS A 260 8.70 -0.98 -16.27
C LYS A 260 8.56 0.54 -16.10
N TYR A 261 9.66 1.26 -15.95
CA TYR A 261 9.68 2.71 -15.73
C TYR A 261 10.38 3.41 -16.89
N LEU A 262 9.69 4.33 -17.55
CA LEU A 262 10.33 5.23 -18.50
C LEU A 262 11.21 6.22 -17.71
N ALA A 263 12.49 6.30 -18.02
CA ALA A 263 13.42 7.24 -17.42
C ALA A 263 14.17 8.05 -18.47
N THR A 264 14.53 9.26 -18.12
CA THR A 264 15.46 10.11 -18.87
C THR A 264 16.80 10.14 -18.15
N LEU A 265 17.81 10.75 -18.76
CA LEU A 265 19.11 11.02 -18.12
C LEU A 265 19.08 12.24 -17.18
N LEU A 266 17.90 12.73 -16.79
CA LEU A 266 17.77 13.88 -15.90
C LEU A 266 17.78 13.45 -14.43
N PRO A 267 18.39 14.25 -13.52
CA PRO A 267 18.56 13.85 -12.11
C PRO A 267 17.28 13.47 -11.36
N ILE A 268 16.12 13.98 -11.79
CA ILE A 268 14.85 13.62 -11.15
C ILE A 268 14.51 12.14 -11.32
N ASP A 269 14.87 11.52 -12.45
CA ASP A 269 14.59 10.09 -12.65
C ASP A 269 15.53 9.22 -11.80
N ASP A 270 16.80 9.62 -11.66
CA ASP A 270 17.75 8.98 -10.75
C ASP A 270 17.28 9.04 -9.30
N TYR A 271 16.76 10.20 -8.87
CA TYR A 271 16.14 10.36 -7.55
C TYR A 271 14.99 9.37 -7.34
N ILE A 272 14.07 9.24 -8.30
CA ILE A 272 12.91 8.33 -8.19
C ILE A 272 13.34 6.86 -8.16
N ILE A 273 14.32 6.48 -8.99
CA ILE A 273 14.89 5.13 -9.02
C ILE A 273 15.56 4.82 -7.67
N THR A 274 16.29 5.80 -7.11
CA THR A 274 16.96 5.68 -5.81
C THR A 274 15.95 5.52 -4.68
N GLU A 275 14.90 6.36 -4.63
CA GLU A 275 13.84 6.26 -3.62
C GLU A 275 13.07 4.95 -3.71
N PHE A 276 12.83 4.43 -4.92
CA PHE A 276 12.28 3.09 -5.09
C PHE A 276 13.22 2.01 -4.53
N SER A 277 14.52 2.13 -4.80
CA SER A 277 15.53 1.17 -4.35
C SER A 277 15.68 1.16 -2.82
N LYS A 278 15.65 2.33 -2.17
CA LYS A 278 15.64 2.46 -0.71
C LYS A 278 14.41 1.81 -0.09
N TRP A 279 13.23 2.09 -0.62
CA TRP A 279 11.99 1.46 -0.17
C TRP A 279 12.02 -0.07 -0.33
N LYS A 280 12.47 -0.55 -1.49
CA LYS A 280 12.67 -1.98 -1.76
C LYS A 280 13.63 -2.61 -0.74
N ALA A 281 14.74 -1.96 -0.42
CA ALA A 281 15.69 -2.47 0.57
C ALA A 281 15.07 -2.59 1.97
N ARG A 282 14.23 -1.64 2.38
CA ARG A 282 13.46 -1.72 3.65
C ARG A 282 12.47 -2.88 3.64
N LEU A 283 11.81 -3.16 2.52
CA LEU A 283 10.96 -4.35 2.39
C LEU A 283 11.78 -5.64 2.53
N GLU A 284 12.90 -5.70 1.81
CA GLU A 284 13.78 -6.89 1.82
C GLU A 284 14.38 -7.15 3.20
N SER A 285 14.70 -6.11 3.98
CA SER A 285 15.19 -6.27 5.34
C SER A 285 14.13 -6.87 6.28
N ILE A 286 12.86 -6.46 6.15
CA ILE A 286 11.75 -7.07 6.91
C ILE A 286 11.57 -8.54 6.48
N TYR A 287 11.59 -8.81 5.18
CA TYR A 287 11.43 -10.18 4.66
C TYR A 287 12.55 -11.13 5.12
N ALA A 288 13.78 -10.62 5.25
CA ALA A 288 14.91 -11.42 5.71
C ALA A 288 14.81 -11.80 7.20
N GLN A 289 14.12 -10.98 8.00
CA GLN A 289 14.01 -11.16 9.46
C GLN A 289 12.71 -11.84 9.90
N ALA A 290 11.70 -11.89 9.01
CA ALA A 290 10.41 -12.49 9.32
C ALA A 290 10.39 -14.01 9.12
N SER A 291 9.59 -14.69 9.94
CA SER A 291 9.25 -16.10 9.72
C SER A 291 8.60 -16.28 8.35
N LEU A 292 9.26 -17.07 7.49
CA LEU A 292 8.75 -17.38 6.16
C LEU A 292 7.47 -18.21 6.29
N TYR A 293 6.42 -17.80 5.58
CA TYR A 293 5.20 -18.60 5.42
C TYR A 293 5.58 -19.89 4.66
N LYS A 294 5.67 -21.02 5.38
CA LYS A 294 5.82 -22.37 4.80
C LYS A 294 4.45 -22.93 4.44
#